data_AF-A0A0R3N940-F1
#
_entry.id   AF-A0A0R3N940-F1
#
_cell.length_a   1.000
_cell.length_b   1.000
_cell.length_c   1.000
_cell.angle_alpha   90.00
_cell.angle_beta   90.00
_cell.angle_gamma   90.00
#
_symmetry.space_group_name_H-M   'P 1'
#
loop_
_entity.id
_entity.type
_entity.pdbx_description
1 polymer ?
#
loop_
_entity_poly.entity_id
_entity_poly.type
_entity_poly.pdbx_seq_one_letter_code
_entity_poly.pdbx_strand_id
1 'polypeptide(L)'
;MIKLLCAVFFACVSTAAAQDIQKIKDAANNFSHENLICGAYYLFVAQCIQNKNPNDPLAAQYTTGAQTFMKRGIETGKLADVSDKAISAKVEIAVEEMKTDTENNCVNISVLYKKHAHQCKSTYENGPAAFSDRLTKMGVK
;
A
#
# COMPACT_ATOMS: atom_id res chain seq x y z
N MET A 1 11.03 -30.76 -48.58
CA MET A 1 10.31 -30.75 -47.28
C MET A 1 11.27 -30.44 -46.14
N ILE A 2 12.02 -29.33 -46.22
CA ILE A 2 12.98 -28.88 -45.20
C ILE A 2 12.97 -27.35 -45.22
N LYS A 3 11.84 -26.72 -44.85
CA LYS A 3 11.75 -25.25 -44.72
C LYS A 3 10.80 -24.80 -43.60
N LEU A 4 10.22 -25.74 -42.85
CA LEU A 4 9.12 -25.48 -41.91
C LEU A 4 9.45 -25.85 -40.45
N LEU A 5 10.73 -25.83 -40.06
CA LEU A 5 11.19 -26.27 -38.73
C LEU A 5 11.96 -25.21 -37.93
N CYS A 6 12.23 -24.02 -38.48
CA CYS A 6 13.01 -22.98 -37.78
C CYS A 6 12.18 -21.86 -37.13
N ALA A 7 10.85 -21.83 -37.33
CA ALA A 7 10.03 -20.68 -36.89
C ALA A 7 9.47 -20.79 -35.45
N VAL A 8 9.72 -21.88 -34.72
CA VAL A 8 9.09 -22.11 -33.40
C VAL A 8 10.04 -21.87 -32.22
N PHE A 9 11.35 -21.69 -32.44
CA PHE A 9 12.33 -21.63 -31.35
C PHE A 9 12.61 -20.24 -30.76
N PHE A 10 12.02 -19.16 -31.31
CA PHE A 10 12.31 -17.78 -30.87
C PHE A 10 11.30 -17.19 -29.86
N ALA A 11 10.27 -17.94 -29.45
CA ALA A 11 9.18 -17.42 -28.62
C ALA A 11 9.31 -17.69 -27.10
N CYS A 12 10.25 -18.51 -26.64
CA CYS A 12 10.28 -18.96 -25.24
C CYS A 12 11.13 -18.10 -24.28
N VAL A 13 11.96 -17.18 -24.77
CA VAL A 13 12.89 -16.43 -23.89
C VAL A 13 12.19 -15.22 -23.24
N SER A 14 11.12 -14.70 -23.84
CA SER A 14 10.43 -13.48 -23.39
C SER A 14 9.51 -13.70 -22.18
N THR A 15 9.08 -14.94 -21.91
CA THR A 15 8.10 -15.21 -20.85
C THR A 15 8.69 -15.14 -19.45
N ALA A 16 9.95 -15.55 -19.27
CA ALA A 16 10.59 -15.56 -17.96
C ALA A 16 10.80 -14.12 -17.42
N ALA A 17 11.34 -13.22 -18.25
CA ALA A 17 11.55 -11.83 -17.87
C ALA A 17 10.23 -11.07 -17.61
N ALA A 18 9.19 -11.33 -18.43
CA ALA A 18 7.88 -10.75 -18.24
C ALA A 18 7.21 -11.23 -16.92
N GLN A 19 7.38 -12.50 -16.56
CA GLN A 19 6.89 -13.05 -15.30
C GLN A 19 7.56 -12.41 -14.09
N ASP A 20 8.86 -12.12 -14.15
CA ASP A 20 9.57 -11.50 -13.04
C ASP A 20 9.19 -10.03 -12.84
N ILE A 21 8.99 -9.28 -13.95
CA ILE A 21 8.45 -7.92 -13.90
C ILE A 21 7.05 -7.92 -13.26
N GLN A 22 6.18 -8.85 -13.64
CA GLN A 22 4.84 -8.91 -13.07
C GLN A 22 4.86 -9.18 -11.55
N LYS A 23 5.72 -10.10 -11.08
CA LYS A 23 5.86 -10.38 -9.64
C LYS A 23 6.30 -9.14 -8.85
N ILE A 24 7.19 -8.33 -9.42
CA ILE A 24 7.64 -7.06 -8.82
C ILE A 24 6.48 -6.08 -8.71
N LYS A 25 5.70 -5.91 -9.79
CA LYS A 25 4.51 -5.05 -9.81
C LYS A 25 3.48 -5.52 -8.79
N ASP A 26 3.23 -6.82 -8.70
CA ASP A 26 2.28 -7.36 -7.73
C ASP A 26 2.75 -7.12 -6.29
N ALA A 27 4.03 -7.33 -6.00
CA ALA A 27 4.61 -7.03 -4.69
C ALA A 27 4.49 -5.53 -4.35
N ALA A 28 4.78 -4.66 -5.31
CA ALA A 28 4.70 -3.21 -5.15
C ALA A 28 3.24 -2.74 -4.99
N ASN A 29 2.29 -3.31 -5.74
CA ASN A 29 0.86 -3.01 -5.62
C ASN A 29 0.29 -3.42 -4.25
N ASN A 30 0.71 -4.58 -3.73
CA ASN A 30 0.30 -5.04 -2.41
C ASN A 30 0.86 -4.15 -1.30
N PHE A 31 2.16 -3.82 -1.37
CA PHE A 31 2.78 -2.92 -0.41
C PHE A 31 2.18 -1.52 -0.50
N SER A 32 1.86 -1.05 -1.70
CA SER A 32 1.12 0.19 -1.94
C SER A 32 -0.22 0.17 -1.22
N HIS A 33 -1.02 -0.89 -1.43
CA HIS A 33 -2.33 -1.04 -0.82
C HIS A 33 -2.28 -1.01 0.72
N GLU A 34 -1.38 -1.76 1.33
CA GLU A 34 -1.20 -1.76 2.80
C GLU A 34 -0.85 -0.38 3.34
N ASN A 35 0.09 0.32 2.68
CA ASN A 35 0.47 1.67 3.08
C ASN A 35 -0.70 2.66 2.92
N LEU A 36 -1.47 2.60 1.84
CA LEU A 36 -2.60 3.52 1.63
C LEU A 36 -3.70 3.31 2.69
N ILE A 37 -4.01 2.06 3.06
CA ILE A 37 -4.92 1.76 4.17
C ILE A 37 -4.38 2.33 5.48
N CYS A 38 -3.10 2.12 5.78
CA CYS A 38 -2.51 2.63 7.02
C CYS A 38 -2.41 4.16 7.06
N GLY A 39 -2.19 4.79 5.91
CA GLY A 39 -2.27 6.24 5.77
C GLY A 39 -3.66 6.77 6.07
N ALA A 40 -4.69 6.14 5.52
CA ALA A 40 -6.09 6.49 5.79
C ALA A 40 -6.43 6.32 7.28
N TYR A 41 -6.01 5.20 7.90
CA TYR A 41 -6.22 4.93 9.31
C TYR A 41 -5.58 6.00 10.20
N TYR A 42 -4.32 6.35 9.94
CA TYR A 42 -3.63 7.37 10.72
C TYR A 42 -4.26 8.76 10.56
N LEU A 43 -4.71 9.11 9.36
CA LEU A 43 -5.38 10.37 9.11
C LEU A 43 -6.73 10.45 9.83
N PHE A 44 -7.51 9.35 9.81
CA PHE A 44 -8.78 9.26 10.51
C PHE A 44 -8.60 9.39 12.03
N VAL A 45 -7.59 8.72 12.59
CA VAL A 45 -7.26 8.85 14.02
C VAL A 45 -6.82 10.28 14.36
N ALA A 46 -5.98 10.91 13.54
CA ALA A 46 -5.57 12.31 13.73
C ALA A 46 -6.78 13.24 13.78
N GLN A 47 -7.73 13.08 12.85
CA GLN A 47 -8.97 13.85 12.81
C GLN A 47 -9.79 13.65 14.10
N CYS A 48 -9.94 12.42 14.57
CA CYS A 48 -10.65 12.15 15.81
C CYS A 48 -9.98 12.76 17.05
N ILE A 49 -8.65 12.77 17.10
CA ILE A 49 -7.90 13.45 18.16
C ILE A 49 -8.15 14.96 18.10
N GLN A 50 -8.06 15.58 16.91
CA GLN A 50 -8.30 17.01 16.72
C GLN A 50 -9.73 17.43 17.09
N ASN A 51 -10.73 16.61 16.75
CA ASN A 51 -12.12 16.85 17.11
C ASN A 51 -12.34 16.91 18.64
N LYS A 52 -11.54 16.13 19.40
CA LYS A 52 -11.59 16.12 20.86
C LYS A 52 -10.75 17.24 21.48
N ASN A 53 -9.56 17.47 20.96
CA ASN A 53 -8.64 18.51 21.40
C ASN A 53 -7.80 19.01 20.20
N PRO A 54 -8.12 20.18 19.63
CA PRO A 54 -7.43 20.70 18.45
C PRO A 54 -5.92 20.92 18.61
N ASN A 55 -5.46 21.11 19.85
CA ASN A 55 -4.06 21.39 20.16
C ASN A 55 -3.30 20.15 20.66
N ASP A 56 -3.89 18.96 20.59
CA ASP A 56 -3.22 17.75 21.03
C ASP A 56 -2.04 17.43 20.09
N PRO A 57 -0.79 17.38 20.59
CA PRO A 57 0.37 17.11 19.76
C PRO A 57 0.34 15.72 19.12
N LEU A 58 -0.44 14.79 19.67
CA LEU A 58 -0.59 13.45 19.11
C LEU A 58 -1.24 13.48 17.71
N ALA A 59 -2.13 14.43 17.44
CA ALA A 59 -2.71 14.59 16.11
C ALA A 59 -1.65 14.87 15.03
N ALA A 60 -0.66 15.70 15.34
CA ALA A 60 0.45 16.00 14.44
C ALA A 60 1.35 14.78 14.21
N GLN A 61 1.57 13.96 15.24
CA GLN A 61 2.32 12.71 15.11
C GLN A 61 1.60 11.72 14.18
N TYR A 62 0.29 11.53 14.36
CA TYR A 62 -0.50 10.68 13.47
C TYR A 62 -0.55 11.23 12.04
N THR A 63 -0.64 12.56 11.87
CA THR A 63 -0.59 13.20 10.54
C THR A 63 0.74 12.93 9.83
N THR A 64 1.86 13.05 10.54
CA THR A 64 3.20 12.73 10.01
C THR A 64 3.30 11.25 9.60
N GLY A 65 2.76 10.36 10.44
CA GLY A 65 2.68 8.92 10.12
C GLY A 65 1.85 8.67 8.86
N ALA A 66 0.67 9.31 8.76
CA ALA A 66 -0.19 9.22 7.58
C ALA A 66 0.55 9.68 6.31
N GLN A 67 1.26 10.81 6.35
CA GLN A 67 2.05 11.30 5.22
C GLN A 67 3.15 10.32 4.81
N THR A 68 3.81 9.69 5.78
CA THR A 68 4.85 8.68 5.51
C THR A 68 4.27 7.48 4.78
N PHE A 69 3.13 6.96 5.25
CA PHE A 69 2.41 5.88 4.60
C PHE A 69 1.92 6.27 3.20
N MET A 70 1.27 7.43 3.05
CA MET A 70 0.76 7.88 1.75
C MET A 70 1.89 8.02 0.74
N LYS A 71 3.02 8.62 1.13
CA LYS A 71 4.20 8.73 0.27
C LYS A 71 4.66 7.35 -0.22
N ARG A 72 4.90 6.41 0.69
CA ARG A 72 5.31 5.03 0.35
C ARG A 72 4.27 4.35 -0.53
N GLY A 73 2.99 4.50 -0.22
CA GLY A 73 1.86 3.93 -0.96
C GLY A 73 1.78 4.44 -2.39
N ILE A 74 1.97 5.75 -2.60
CA ILE A 74 1.99 6.38 -3.92
C ILE A 74 3.21 5.93 -4.72
N GLU A 75 4.40 5.99 -4.14
CA GLU A 75 5.66 5.64 -4.82
C GLU A 75 5.66 4.18 -5.29
N THR A 76 5.22 3.26 -4.42
CA THR A 76 5.15 1.82 -4.75
C THR A 76 3.97 1.48 -5.65
N GLY A 77 2.87 2.25 -5.58
CA GLY A 77 1.76 2.13 -6.53
C GLY A 77 2.19 2.50 -7.95
N LYS A 78 2.98 3.57 -8.10
CA LYS A 78 3.56 3.99 -9.38
C LYS A 78 4.52 2.94 -9.95
N LEU A 79 5.34 2.31 -9.10
CA LEU A 79 6.19 1.18 -9.51
C LEU A 79 5.38 0.00 -10.06
N ALA A 80 4.14 -0.16 -9.60
CA ALA A 80 3.20 -1.18 -10.06
C ALA A 80 2.29 -0.74 -11.23
N ASP A 81 2.55 0.41 -11.85
CA ASP A 81 1.71 1.03 -12.88
C ASP A 81 0.26 1.31 -12.43
N VAL A 82 0.04 1.49 -11.13
CA VAL A 82 -1.26 1.92 -10.61
C VAL A 82 -1.43 3.40 -10.91
N SER A 83 -2.53 3.76 -11.60
CA SER A 83 -2.83 5.15 -11.90
C SER A 83 -3.11 5.98 -10.64
N ASP A 84 -2.83 7.28 -10.70
CA ASP A 84 -3.13 8.20 -9.59
C ASP A 84 -4.62 8.16 -9.21
N LYS A 85 -5.52 8.02 -10.20
CA LYS A 85 -6.97 7.84 -9.96
C LYS A 85 -7.26 6.59 -9.14
N ALA A 86 -6.61 5.47 -9.45
CA ALA A 86 -6.79 4.22 -8.69
C ALA A 86 -6.18 4.31 -7.29
N ILE A 87 -5.06 5.04 -7.12
CA ILE A 87 -4.48 5.32 -5.81
C ILE A 87 -5.45 6.14 -4.96
N SER A 88 -6.01 7.23 -5.50
CA SER A 88 -7.02 8.05 -4.82
C SER A 88 -8.25 7.22 -4.43
N ALA A 89 -8.78 6.43 -5.36
CA ALA A 89 -9.93 5.57 -5.10
C ALA A 89 -9.67 4.55 -3.98
N LYS A 90 -8.47 3.96 -3.91
CA LYS A 90 -8.10 3.05 -2.82
C LYS A 90 -8.13 3.75 -1.45
N VAL A 91 -7.65 4.99 -1.38
CA VAL A 91 -7.69 5.79 -0.14
C VAL A 91 -9.13 6.14 0.23
N GLU A 92 -9.93 6.59 -0.73
CA GLU A 92 -11.35 6.90 -0.52
C GLU A 92 -12.12 5.69 0.00
N ILE A 93 -11.95 4.52 -0.62
CA ILE A 93 -12.56 3.27 -0.16
C ILE A 93 -12.14 2.95 1.27
N ALA A 94 -10.83 3.01 1.58
CA ALA A 94 -10.35 2.74 2.93
C ALA A 94 -10.96 3.71 3.97
N VAL A 95 -11.10 4.99 3.64
CA VAL A 95 -11.74 5.98 4.51
C VAL A 95 -13.23 5.69 4.69
N GLU A 96 -13.95 5.35 3.63
CA GLU A 96 -15.39 5.03 3.69
C GLU A 96 -15.64 3.74 4.49
N GLU A 97 -14.78 2.73 4.37
CA GLU A 97 -14.81 1.54 5.22
C GLU A 97 -14.60 1.90 6.69
N MET A 98 -13.62 2.77 6.99
CA MET A 98 -13.37 3.23 8.36
C MET A 98 -14.52 4.06 8.94
N LYS A 99 -15.15 4.91 8.13
CA LYS A 99 -16.37 5.60 8.52
C LYS A 99 -17.49 4.60 8.79
N THR A 100 -17.66 3.61 7.93
CA THR A 100 -18.70 2.59 8.12
C THR A 100 -18.47 1.80 9.41
N ASP A 101 -17.25 1.31 9.65
CA ASP A 101 -16.86 0.57 10.85
C ASP A 101 -17.05 1.37 12.16
N THR A 102 -16.95 2.69 12.07
CA THR A 102 -17.09 3.60 13.22
C THR A 102 -18.46 4.26 13.32
N GLU A 103 -19.37 3.99 12.38
CA GLU A 103 -20.62 4.74 12.19
C GLU A 103 -20.35 6.26 12.07
N ASN A 104 -19.21 6.60 11.49
CA ASN A 104 -18.68 7.95 11.36
C ASN A 104 -18.56 8.69 12.70
N ASN A 105 -18.34 7.95 13.79
CA ASN A 105 -18.28 8.46 15.15
C ASN A 105 -16.94 8.13 15.82
N CYS A 106 -16.19 9.17 16.19
CA CYS A 106 -14.89 9.03 16.84
C CYS A 106 -14.94 8.34 18.21
N VAL A 107 -16.11 8.23 18.86
CA VAL A 107 -16.27 7.40 20.07
C VAL A 107 -16.00 5.92 19.78
N ASN A 108 -16.28 5.47 18.55
CA ASN A 108 -16.10 4.09 18.11
C ASN A 108 -14.70 3.80 17.55
N ILE A 109 -13.74 4.74 17.67
CA ILE A 109 -12.40 4.62 17.08
C ILE A 109 -11.62 3.36 17.53
N SER A 110 -11.98 2.80 18.69
CA SER A 110 -11.40 1.56 19.20
C SER A 110 -11.61 0.35 18.26
N VAL A 111 -12.65 0.38 17.41
CA VAL A 111 -12.86 -0.63 16.36
C VAL A 111 -11.72 -0.60 15.36
N LEU A 112 -11.34 0.60 14.88
CA LEU A 112 -10.23 0.76 13.94
C LEU A 112 -8.89 0.40 14.58
N TYR A 113 -8.71 0.72 15.87
CA TYR A 113 -7.51 0.30 16.60
C TYR A 113 -7.32 -1.21 16.55
N LYS A 114 -8.36 -1.99 16.86
CA LYS A 114 -8.32 -3.46 16.81
C LYS A 114 -8.03 -3.99 15.40
N LYS A 115 -8.58 -3.33 14.37
CA LYS A 115 -8.51 -3.78 12.98
C LYS A 115 -7.19 -3.42 12.29
N HIS A 116 -6.61 -2.25 12.61
CA HIS A 116 -5.49 -1.69 11.86
C HIS A 116 -4.22 -1.43 12.67
N ALA A 117 -4.30 -1.15 13.97
CA ALA A 117 -3.14 -0.61 14.70
C ALA A 117 -1.91 -1.54 14.67
N HIS A 118 -2.12 -2.84 14.89
CA HIS A 118 -1.02 -3.82 14.87
C HIS A 118 -0.38 -3.94 13.48
N GLN A 119 -1.21 -4.15 12.45
CA GLN A 119 -0.72 -4.29 11.09
C GLN A 119 0.00 -3.01 10.63
N CYS A 120 -0.59 -1.84 10.87
CA CYS A 120 0.02 -0.58 10.47
C CYS A 120 1.31 -0.29 11.22
N LYS A 121 1.42 -0.61 12.51
CA LYS A 121 2.69 -0.54 13.23
C LYS A 121 3.75 -1.43 12.54
N SER A 122 3.41 -2.67 12.24
CA SER A 122 4.32 -3.59 11.53
C SER A 122 4.72 -3.08 10.15
N THR A 123 3.77 -2.58 9.35
CA THR A 123 4.03 -1.98 8.03
C THR A 123 4.90 -0.72 8.14
N TYR A 124 4.76 0.07 9.22
CA TYR A 124 5.60 1.24 9.45
C TYR A 124 7.05 0.88 9.73
N GLU A 125 7.25 -0.02 10.70
CA GLU A 125 8.55 -0.40 11.27
C GLU A 125 9.32 -1.36 10.37
N ASN A 126 8.65 -2.44 9.93
CA ASN A 126 9.29 -3.57 9.23
C ASN A 126 8.98 -3.59 7.74
N GLY A 127 7.89 -2.93 7.32
CA GLY A 127 7.41 -2.95 5.93
C GLY A 127 8.48 -2.60 4.89
N PRO A 128 9.27 -1.51 5.03
CA PRO A 128 10.32 -1.17 4.07
C PRO A 128 11.38 -2.26 3.92
N ALA A 129 11.86 -2.83 5.02
CA ALA A 129 12.85 -3.90 5.00
C ALA A 129 12.27 -5.18 4.36
N ALA A 130 11.06 -5.58 4.77
CA ALA A 130 10.38 -6.74 4.21
C ALA A 130 10.11 -6.60 2.70
N PHE A 131 9.74 -5.41 2.24
CA PHE A 131 9.55 -5.11 0.83
C PHE A 131 10.87 -5.19 0.06
N SER A 132 11.93 -4.56 0.57
CA SER A 132 13.28 -4.61 -0.03
C SER A 132 13.81 -6.05 -0.13
N ASP A 133 13.67 -6.84 0.93
CA ASP A 133 14.09 -8.25 0.95
C ASP A 133 13.31 -9.07 -0.09
N ARG A 134 12.01 -8.78 -0.24
CA ARG A 134 11.17 -9.44 -1.24
C ARG A 134 11.63 -9.12 -2.67
N LEU A 135 11.95 -7.87 -2.95
CA LEU A 135 12.50 -7.46 -4.25
C LEU A 135 13.86 -8.11 -4.53
N THR A 136 14.73 -8.15 -3.53
CA THR A 136 16.06 -8.80 -3.63
C THR A 136 15.94 -10.28 -3.97
N LYS A 137 15.01 -11.00 -3.33
CA LYS A 137 14.72 -12.42 -3.62
C LYS A 137 14.16 -12.64 -5.04
N MET A 138 13.62 -11.61 -5.67
CA MET A 138 13.15 -11.63 -7.06
C MET A 138 14.24 -11.22 -8.07
N GLY A 139 15.47 -10.96 -7.61
CA GLY A 139 16.60 -10.58 -8.47
C GLY A 139 16.67 -9.10 -8.79
N VAL A 140 15.89 -8.25 -8.13
CA VAL A 140 16.02 -6.79 -8.20
C VAL A 140 17.14 -6.38 -7.25
N LYS A 141 18.18 -5.73 -7.78
CA LYS A 141 19.31 -5.19 -7.01
C LYS A 141 19.12 -3.72 -6.70
#